data_AF-A0A7V0XFR7-F1
#
_entry.id   AF-A0A7V0XFR7-F1
#
_cell.length_a   1.000
_cell.length_b   1.000
_cell.length_c   1.000
_cell.angle_alpha   90.00
_cell.angle_beta   90.00
_cell.angle_gamma   90.00
#
_symmetry.space_group_name_H-M   'P 1'
#
loop_
_entity.id
_entity.type
_entity.pdbx_description
1 polymer ?
#
loop_
_entity_poly.entity_id
_entity_poly.type
_entity_poly.pdbx_seq_one_letter_code
_entity_poly.pdbx_strand_id
1 'polypeptide(L)'
;MGGPGREADARQHRRSLSRALGRRDVRQRGPRRAADGADLRRDVPVRRARRRAYRRLVAPDAGTVTDPRREALDRLGLALSRIEACREFAALVPEVRTNFAFALPGAAGPGDVAAIDGRLTVVGGLPRAAGPLRFGASDHLARRVIELRRHDPAIACALNFRWHERILRFVEAWAEGRGLELGTLDRAEEPVSLIGEDRASMPWKVDRLVAACGGRVPPVFYEGRGWGKEPLFLLVGADPLTVADRAVDIARRYHTWSG
;
A
#
# COMPACT_ATOMS: atom_id res chain seq x y z
N MET A 1 23.86 45.97 -13.27
CA MET A 1 24.58 45.41 -14.43
C MET A 1 24.98 43.97 -14.11
N GLY A 2 24.13 43.00 -14.45
CA GLY A 2 24.37 41.57 -14.22
C GLY A 2 24.87 40.89 -15.49
N GLY A 3 26.09 40.34 -15.43
CA GLY A 3 26.75 39.67 -16.56
C GLY A 3 26.42 38.17 -16.64
N PRO A 4 26.42 37.57 -17.85
CA PRO A 4 25.80 36.29 -18.15
C PRO A 4 26.76 35.12 -17.88
N GLY A 5 26.87 34.69 -16.61
CA GLY A 5 27.82 33.64 -16.21
C GLY A 5 27.20 32.34 -15.67
N ARG A 6 25.86 32.27 -15.48
CA ARG A 6 25.23 31.14 -14.75
C ARG A 6 24.28 30.26 -15.57
N GLU A 7 24.12 30.53 -16.86
CA GLU A 7 23.27 29.72 -17.77
C GLU A 7 24.05 28.72 -18.66
N ALA A 8 25.39 28.78 -18.66
CA ALA A 8 26.21 27.92 -19.51
C ALA A 8 26.35 26.49 -18.94
N ASP A 9 26.33 26.34 -17.61
CA ASP A 9 26.63 25.06 -16.96
C ASP A 9 25.44 24.07 -16.96
N ALA A 10 24.21 24.61 -17.00
CA ALA A 10 22.99 23.81 -17.04
C ALA A 10 22.68 23.19 -18.43
N ARG A 11 23.32 23.67 -19.50
CA ARG A 11 23.11 23.16 -20.87
C ARG A 11 24.08 22.03 -21.24
N GLN A 12 25.21 21.91 -20.54
CA GLN A 12 26.21 20.88 -20.82
C GLN A 12 25.84 19.50 -20.23
N HIS A 13 25.13 19.47 -19.09
CA HIS A 13 24.60 18.23 -18.51
C HIS A 13 23.38 17.64 -19.24
N ARG A 14 22.66 18.45 -20.05
CA ARG A 14 21.53 17.97 -20.88
C ARG A 14 21.95 17.32 -22.21
N ARG A 15 23.22 17.42 -22.61
CA ARG A 15 23.73 16.86 -23.88
C ARG A 15 24.45 15.52 -23.76
N SER A 16 24.77 15.07 -22.55
CA SER A 16 25.42 13.78 -22.30
C SER A 16 24.45 12.60 -22.18
N LEU A 17 23.17 12.83 -21.86
CA LEU A 17 22.17 11.74 -21.79
C LEU A 17 21.43 11.46 -23.11
N SER A 18 21.55 12.33 -24.11
CA SER A 18 20.90 12.14 -25.43
C SER A 18 21.72 11.27 -26.41
N ARG A 19 22.86 10.69 -25.99
CA ARG A 19 23.72 9.85 -26.85
C ARG A 19 23.74 8.36 -26.48
N ALA A 20 23.00 7.92 -25.47
CA ALA A 20 22.99 6.51 -25.03
C ALA A 20 21.79 5.67 -25.52
N LEU A 21 20.85 6.26 -26.26
CA LEU A 21 19.71 5.52 -26.85
C LEU A 21 19.80 5.55 -28.37
N GLY A 22 20.73 4.75 -28.88
CA GLY A 22 20.87 4.41 -30.29
C GLY A 22 19.70 3.57 -30.77
N ARG A 23 18.88 4.18 -31.63
CA ARG A 23 18.20 3.63 -32.82
C ARG A 23 18.26 2.10 -32.97
N ARG A 24 17.10 1.45 -32.92
CA ARG A 24 16.85 0.22 -33.70
C ARG A 24 15.67 0.44 -34.64
N ASP A 25 15.91 0.02 -35.87
CA ASP A 25 15.17 0.27 -37.09
C ASP A 25 13.72 -0.20 -37.06
N VAL A 26 12.87 0.65 -37.63
CA VAL A 26 11.52 0.35 -38.10
C VAL A 26 11.63 -0.30 -39.50
N ARG A 27 11.23 -1.57 -39.63
CA ARG A 27 10.86 -2.15 -40.93
C ARG A 27 9.46 -2.77 -40.88
N GLN A 28 8.55 -2.03 -41.51
CA GLN A 28 7.34 -2.41 -42.25
C GLN A 28 6.77 -3.83 -42.09
N ARG A 29 5.52 -3.93 -41.59
CA ARG A 29 4.48 -4.84 -42.14
C ARG A 29 3.10 -4.15 -42.07
N GLY A 30 2.39 -4.19 -43.20
CA GLY A 30 1.10 -3.52 -43.45
C GLY A 30 -0.14 -4.13 -42.76
N PRO A 31 -1.34 -3.68 -43.15
CA PRO A 31 -2.50 -3.60 -42.26
C PRO A 31 -3.26 -4.94 -42.15
N ARG A 32 -3.66 -5.30 -40.94
CA ARG A 32 -4.66 -6.35 -40.71
C ARG A 32 -5.87 -5.79 -39.98
N ARG A 33 -6.92 -5.65 -40.79
CA ARG A 33 -8.38 -5.68 -40.56
C ARG A 33 -8.89 -5.57 -39.13
N ALA A 34 -9.86 -4.66 -39.00
CA ALA A 34 -10.85 -4.61 -37.93
C ALA A 34 -11.50 -5.98 -37.69
N ALA A 35 -11.65 -6.32 -36.41
CA ALA A 35 -12.56 -7.35 -35.94
C ALA A 35 -13.19 -6.86 -34.64
N ASP A 36 -14.47 -6.48 -34.78
CA ASP A 36 -15.60 -6.73 -33.89
C ASP A 36 -15.42 -6.63 -32.37
N GLY A 37 -16.25 -5.76 -31.79
CA GLY A 37 -16.50 -5.69 -30.37
C GLY A 37 -17.06 -6.99 -29.81
N ALA A 38 -16.49 -7.41 -28.69
CA ALA A 38 -17.09 -8.41 -27.82
C ALA A 38 -16.66 -8.20 -26.36
N ASP A 39 -17.63 -7.75 -25.57
CA ASP A 39 -17.95 -8.24 -24.23
C ASP A 39 -16.98 -7.98 -23.05
N LEU A 40 -17.11 -6.78 -22.46
CA LEU A 40 -16.57 -6.32 -21.17
C LEU A 40 -17.22 -7.01 -19.93
N ARG A 41 -17.49 -8.32 -19.94
CA ARG A 41 -18.24 -8.99 -18.83
C ARG A 41 -17.65 -10.30 -18.31
N ARG A 42 -16.33 -10.42 -18.16
CA ARG A 42 -15.74 -11.63 -17.55
C ARG A 42 -14.69 -11.34 -16.48
N ASP A 43 -15.12 -10.80 -15.34
CA ASP A 43 -14.32 -10.80 -14.09
C ASP A 43 -15.17 -10.81 -12.79
N VAL A 44 -16.40 -11.32 -12.90
CA VAL A 44 -17.33 -11.50 -11.77
C VAL A 44 -16.95 -12.60 -10.75
N PRO A 45 -16.19 -13.68 -11.06
CA PRO A 45 -16.00 -14.79 -10.12
C PRO A 45 -15.20 -14.43 -8.85
N VAL A 46 -14.13 -13.66 -8.97
CA VAL A 46 -13.19 -13.38 -7.85
C VAL A 46 -13.82 -12.46 -6.81
N ARG A 47 -14.62 -11.47 -7.24
CA ARG A 47 -15.36 -10.56 -6.36
C ARG A 47 -16.43 -11.30 -5.54
N ARG A 48 -17.11 -12.29 -6.14
CA ARG A 48 -18.12 -13.12 -5.45
C ARG A 48 -17.49 -14.07 -4.43
N ALA A 49 -16.35 -14.67 -4.75
CA ALA A 49 -15.63 -15.55 -3.83
C ALA A 49 -15.14 -14.80 -2.58
N ARG A 50 -14.55 -13.61 -2.75
CA ARG A 50 -14.10 -12.76 -1.63
C ARG A 50 -15.25 -12.24 -0.77
N ARG A 51 -16.37 -11.83 -1.40
CA ARG A 51 -17.60 -11.45 -0.67
C ARG A 51 -18.22 -12.61 0.11
N ARG A 52 -18.24 -13.83 -0.45
CA ARG A 52 -18.75 -15.02 0.25
C ARG A 52 -17.85 -15.46 1.40
N ALA A 53 -16.53 -15.37 1.25
CA ALA A 53 -15.58 -15.62 2.33
C ALA A 53 -15.78 -14.61 3.47
N TYR A 54 -15.92 -13.31 3.15
CA TYR A 54 -16.25 -12.28 4.13
C TYR A 54 -17.59 -12.53 4.83
N ARG A 55 -18.65 -12.86 4.08
CA ARG A 55 -19.98 -13.14 4.66
C ARG A 55 -20.00 -14.39 5.55
N ARG A 56 -19.15 -15.40 5.29
CA ARG A 56 -19.01 -16.59 6.15
C ARG A 56 -18.18 -16.31 7.39
N LEU A 57 -17.18 -15.44 7.33
CA LEU A 57 -16.39 -15.02 8.48
C LEU A 57 -17.17 -14.11 9.44
N VAL A 58 -18.23 -13.46 8.96
CA VAL A 58 -19.09 -12.54 9.72
C VAL A 58 -20.51 -13.12 9.88
N ALA A 59 -20.72 -14.41 9.61
CA ALA A 59 -21.98 -15.06 9.97
C ALA A 59 -21.87 -15.42 11.47
N PRO A 60 -22.66 -14.79 12.36
CA PRO A 60 -22.64 -15.16 13.76
C PRO A 60 -23.14 -16.60 13.89
N ASP A 61 -22.43 -17.42 14.66
CA ASP A 61 -23.05 -18.61 15.24
C ASP A 61 -24.24 -18.14 16.08
N ALA A 62 -25.39 -18.77 15.85
CA ALA A 62 -26.63 -18.46 16.55
C ALA A 62 -26.43 -18.70 18.07
N GLY A 63 -26.04 -17.66 18.81
CA GLY A 63 -25.90 -17.74 20.26
C GLY A 63 -25.03 -16.69 20.95
N THR A 64 -24.15 -15.97 20.25
CA THR A 64 -23.37 -14.87 20.86
C THR A 64 -23.54 -13.58 20.07
N VAL A 65 -24.14 -12.56 20.70
CA VAL A 65 -24.08 -11.19 20.20
C VAL A 65 -22.68 -10.68 20.52
N THR A 66 -21.70 -10.99 19.67
CA THR A 66 -20.34 -10.46 19.79
C THR A 66 -20.35 -9.00 19.37
N ASP A 67 -19.88 -8.11 20.25
CA ASP A 67 -19.64 -6.71 19.91
C ASP A 67 -18.67 -6.63 18.71
N PRO A 68 -19.08 -6.06 17.56
CA PRO A 68 -18.23 -5.96 16.37
C PRO A 68 -16.90 -5.25 16.63
N ARG A 69 -16.88 -4.29 17.58
CA ARG A 69 -15.65 -3.60 17.98
C ARG A 69 -14.71 -4.56 18.71
N ARG A 70 -15.23 -5.37 19.62
CA ARG A 70 -14.45 -6.40 20.33
C ARG A 70 -13.88 -7.43 19.36
N GLU A 71 -14.68 -7.98 18.46
CA GLU A 71 -14.23 -8.94 17.46
C GLU A 71 -13.12 -8.36 16.57
N ALA A 72 -13.26 -7.09 16.14
CA ALA A 72 -12.23 -6.43 15.36
C ALA A 72 -10.91 -6.28 16.12
N LEU A 73 -10.95 -5.95 17.41
CA LEU A 73 -9.77 -5.87 18.27
C LEU A 73 -9.12 -7.24 18.47
N ASP A 74 -9.91 -8.28 18.71
CA ASP A 74 -9.41 -9.64 18.92
C ASP A 74 -8.73 -10.18 17.64
N ARG A 75 -9.35 -9.97 16.46
CA ARG A 75 -8.75 -10.34 15.17
C ARG A 75 -7.48 -9.56 14.86
N LEU A 76 -7.47 -8.25 15.09
CA LEU A 76 -6.27 -7.43 14.90
C LEU A 76 -5.17 -7.81 15.90
N GLY A 77 -5.52 -8.19 17.12
CA GLY A 77 -4.61 -8.68 18.15
C GLY A 77 -3.93 -9.99 17.73
N LEU A 78 -4.69 -10.93 17.17
CA LEU A 78 -4.13 -12.17 16.64
C LEU A 78 -3.20 -11.92 15.42
N ALA A 79 -3.53 -10.95 14.58
CA ALA A 79 -2.69 -10.57 13.45
C ALA A 79 -1.40 -9.86 13.91
N LEU A 80 -1.50 -8.99 14.91
CA LEU A 80 -0.37 -8.31 15.53
C LEU A 80 0.59 -9.31 16.19
N SER A 81 0.08 -10.31 16.91
CA SER A 81 0.94 -11.30 17.59
C SER A 81 1.81 -12.10 16.62
N ARG A 82 1.32 -12.38 15.39
CA ARG A 82 2.12 -12.99 14.32
C ARG A 82 3.30 -12.13 13.91
N ILE A 83 3.10 -10.82 13.83
CA ILE A 83 4.15 -9.85 13.50
C ILE A 83 5.13 -9.74 14.68
N GLU A 84 4.64 -9.62 15.92
CA GLU A 84 5.47 -9.53 17.13
C GLU A 84 6.34 -10.79 17.36
N ALA A 85 5.92 -11.93 16.83
CA ALA A 85 6.67 -13.19 16.84
C ALA A 85 7.72 -13.30 15.73
N CYS A 86 7.74 -12.39 14.74
CA CYS A 86 8.68 -12.41 13.62
C CYS A 86 9.85 -11.43 13.87
N ARG A 87 11.00 -11.97 14.30
CA ARG A 87 12.20 -11.17 14.55
C ARG A 87 12.67 -10.41 13.30
N GLU A 88 12.57 -11.03 12.14
CA GLU A 88 12.99 -10.47 10.85
C GLU A 88 12.22 -9.19 10.50
N PHE A 89 10.97 -9.06 10.98
CA PHE A 89 10.16 -7.88 10.73
C PHE A 89 10.74 -6.62 11.39
N ALA A 90 11.61 -6.75 12.40
CA ALA A 90 12.30 -5.60 12.99
C ALA A 90 13.08 -4.78 11.94
N ALA A 91 13.64 -5.43 10.91
CA ALA A 91 14.34 -4.74 9.82
C ALA A 91 13.40 -3.94 8.89
N LEU A 92 12.10 -4.21 8.94
CA LEU A 92 11.07 -3.55 8.14
C LEU A 92 10.30 -2.48 8.92
N VAL A 93 10.63 -2.22 10.19
CA VAL A 93 10.02 -1.12 10.95
C VAL A 93 10.66 0.22 10.49
N PRO A 94 9.88 1.19 9.97
CA PRO A 94 10.39 2.49 9.54
C PRO A 94 10.68 3.43 10.72
N GLU A 95 11.29 4.59 10.47
CA GLU A 95 11.58 5.60 11.50
C GLU A 95 10.28 6.15 12.12
N VAL A 96 9.26 6.38 11.29
CA VAL A 96 7.92 6.75 11.77
C VAL A 96 7.15 5.58 12.41
N ARG A 97 7.77 4.40 12.56
CA ARG A 97 7.17 3.17 13.09
C ARG A 97 6.07 2.57 12.21
N THR A 98 5.82 1.27 12.39
CA THR A 98 4.76 0.55 11.68
C THR A 98 3.45 0.71 12.44
N ASN A 99 2.34 0.97 11.76
CA ASN A 99 1.03 0.79 12.35
C ASN A 99 0.23 -0.21 11.51
N PHE A 100 -0.78 -0.80 12.13
CA PHE A 100 -1.65 -1.80 11.53
C PHE A 100 -3.09 -1.44 11.87
N ALA A 101 -3.85 -1.03 10.85
CA ALA A 101 -5.22 -0.59 10.99
C ALA A 101 -6.19 -1.66 10.47
N PHE A 102 -7.33 -1.81 11.15
CA PHE A 102 -8.46 -2.64 10.73
C PHE A 102 -9.79 -1.90 10.93
N ALA A 103 -10.50 -1.66 9.82
CA ALA A 103 -11.75 -0.92 9.78
C ALA A 103 -12.96 -1.85 9.93
N LEU A 104 -13.96 -1.38 10.68
CA LEU A 104 -15.27 -2.04 10.72
C LEU A 104 -15.96 -2.02 9.36
N PRO A 105 -16.87 -2.97 9.10
CA PRO A 105 -17.81 -2.83 7.98
C PRO A 105 -18.56 -1.50 8.10
N GLY A 106 -18.53 -0.71 7.02
CA GLY A 106 -19.21 0.59 6.98
C GLY A 106 -18.51 1.73 7.72
N ALA A 107 -17.24 1.56 8.14
CA ALA A 107 -16.46 2.61 8.80
C ALA A 107 -16.57 3.96 8.07
N ALA A 108 -17.04 4.98 8.79
CA ALA A 108 -17.29 6.31 8.24
C ALA A 108 -16.19 7.31 8.62
N GLY A 109 -15.42 7.01 9.67
CA GLY A 109 -14.32 7.85 10.12
C GLY A 109 -13.28 7.09 10.93
N PRO A 110 -12.19 7.78 11.37
CA PRO A 110 -11.13 7.15 12.14
C PRO A 110 -11.59 6.45 13.42
N GLY A 111 -12.68 6.92 14.04
CA GLY A 111 -13.28 6.28 15.22
C GLY A 111 -13.86 4.89 15.01
N ASP A 112 -14.01 4.44 13.75
CA ASP A 112 -14.48 3.11 13.37
C ASP A 112 -13.33 2.19 12.90
N VAL A 113 -12.09 2.64 13.07
CA VAL A 113 -10.89 1.90 12.69
C VAL A 113 -10.04 1.62 13.93
N ALA A 114 -9.80 0.34 14.21
CA ALA A 114 -8.87 -0.10 15.24
C ALA A 114 -7.44 -0.03 14.73
N ALA A 115 -6.50 0.40 15.58
CA ALA A 115 -5.08 0.40 15.28
C ALA A 115 -4.24 0.32 16.56
N ILE A 116 -2.91 0.24 16.41
CA ILE A 116 -1.97 0.23 17.53
C ILE A 116 -1.78 1.65 18.04
N ASP A 117 -2.15 1.91 19.29
CA ASP A 117 -1.82 3.16 19.97
C ASP A 117 -0.30 3.24 20.19
N GLY A 118 0.32 4.35 19.81
CA GLY A 118 1.78 4.51 19.85
C GLY A 118 2.58 3.74 18.78
N ARG A 119 1.90 2.95 17.92
CA ARG A 119 2.48 2.17 16.80
C ARG A 119 3.37 0.99 17.26
N LEU A 120 3.82 0.19 16.30
CA LEU A 120 4.78 -0.91 16.45
C LEU A 120 6.21 -0.41 16.26
N THR A 121 7.06 -0.62 17.26
CA THR A 121 8.49 -0.25 17.25
C THR A 121 9.37 -1.49 17.46
N VAL A 122 10.68 -1.32 17.62
CA VAL A 122 11.62 -2.42 17.88
C VAL A 122 12.16 -2.30 19.30
N VAL A 123 12.01 -3.37 20.08
CA VAL A 123 12.54 -3.49 21.45
C VAL A 123 13.26 -4.83 21.57
N GLY A 124 14.53 -4.84 21.98
CA GLY A 124 15.32 -6.07 22.08
C GLY A 124 15.47 -6.83 20.75
N GLY A 125 15.47 -6.10 19.63
CA GLY A 125 15.52 -6.67 18.29
C GLY A 125 14.25 -7.40 17.85
N LEU A 126 13.12 -7.18 18.54
CA LEU A 126 11.81 -7.73 18.18
C LEU A 126 10.81 -6.60 17.92
N PRO A 127 9.90 -6.76 16.94
CA PRO A 127 8.76 -5.87 16.80
C PRO A 127 7.86 -5.94 18.04
N ARG A 128 7.49 -4.77 18.58
CA ARG A 128 6.64 -4.62 19.76
C ARG A 128 5.68 -3.46 19.61
N ALA A 129 4.41 -3.69 19.97
CA ALA A 129 3.44 -2.62 20.08
C ALA A 129 3.81 -1.71 21.25
N ALA A 130 3.84 -0.39 21.02
CA ALA A 130 4.14 0.59 22.05
C ALA A 130 2.96 0.81 23.02
N GLY A 131 1.75 0.41 22.60
CA GLY A 131 0.52 0.57 23.36
C GLY A 131 -0.56 -0.41 22.87
N PRO A 132 -1.75 -0.39 23.49
CA PRO A 132 -2.81 -1.34 23.19
C PRO A 132 -3.49 -1.02 21.85
N LEU A 133 -4.24 -2.00 21.35
CA LEU A 133 -5.15 -1.79 20.23
C LEU A 133 -6.36 -0.99 20.67
N ARG A 134 -6.67 0.12 19.98
CA ARG A 134 -7.87 0.92 20.22
C ARG A 134 -8.44 1.49 18.93
N PHE A 135 -9.75 1.74 18.95
CA PHE A 135 -10.42 2.50 17.89
C PHE A 135 -9.96 3.96 17.90
N GLY A 136 -9.78 4.55 16.72
CA GLY A 136 -9.33 5.93 16.58
C GLY A 136 -7.84 6.15 16.88
N ALA A 137 -7.06 5.09 17.13
CA ALA A 137 -5.64 5.20 17.47
C ALA A 137 -4.74 5.64 16.29
N SER A 138 -5.23 5.56 15.05
CA SER A 138 -4.47 5.94 13.85
C SER A 138 -5.30 6.80 12.92
N ASP A 139 -4.95 8.08 12.81
CA ASP A 139 -5.63 9.01 11.90
C ASP A 139 -5.23 8.76 10.43
N HIS A 140 -3.93 8.62 10.14
CA HIS A 140 -3.44 8.51 8.76
C HIS A 140 -3.83 7.20 8.07
N LEU A 141 -3.60 6.05 8.71
CA LEU A 141 -3.97 4.76 8.12
C LEU A 141 -5.49 4.57 8.09
N ALA A 142 -6.24 5.08 9.07
CA ALA A 142 -7.70 4.98 9.02
C ALA A 142 -8.27 5.71 7.80
N ARG A 143 -7.85 6.97 7.56
CA ARG A 143 -8.26 7.69 6.36
C ARG A 143 -7.86 6.96 5.08
N ARG A 144 -6.66 6.39 5.05
CA ARG A 144 -6.21 5.60 3.90
C ARG A 144 -7.15 4.42 3.62
N VAL A 145 -7.46 3.61 4.63
CA VAL A 145 -8.34 2.45 4.49
C VAL A 145 -9.73 2.88 4.06
N ILE A 146 -10.29 3.93 4.65
CA ILE A 146 -11.61 4.47 4.30
C ILE A 146 -11.64 4.95 2.85
N GLU A 147 -10.60 5.63 2.39
CA GLU A 147 -10.55 6.11 1.01
C GLU A 147 -10.39 4.97 0.01
N LEU A 148 -9.49 4.01 0.26
CA LEU A 148 -9.34 2.80 -0.56
C LEU A 148 -10.64 2.01 -0.69
N ARG A 149 -11.47 1.99 0.36
CA ARG A 149 -12.77 1.32 0.38
C ARG A 149 -13.79 1.87 -0.60
N ARG A 150 -13.62 3.13 -1.04
CA ARG A 150 -14.47 3.72 -2.07
C ARG A 150 -14.27 3.05 -3.44
N HIS A 151 -13.07 2.55 -3.70
CA HIS A 151 -12.74 1.82 -4.93
C HIS A 151 -12.88 0.30 -4.78
N ASP A 152 -12.51 -0.24 -3.61
CA ASP A 152 -12.70 -1.65 -3.28
C ASP A 152 -13.27 -1.82 -1.85
N PRO A 153 -14.60 -2.03 -1.72
CA PRO A 153 -15.25 -2.22 -0.42
C PRO A 153 -14.75 -3.43 0.38
N ALA A 154 -14.02 -4.35 -0.25
CA ALA A 154 -13.42 -5.48 0.44
C ALA A 154 -12.19 -5.09 1.26
N ILE A 155 -11.49 -3.99 0.94
CA ILE A 155 -10.34 -3.52 1.71
C ILE A 155 -10.81 -3.12 3.11
N ALA A 156 -10.17 -3.63 4.15
CA ALA A 156 -10.48 -3.28 5.53
C ALA A 156 -9.22 -3.02 6.35
N CYS A 157 -8.05 -3.40 5.84
CA CYS A 157 -6.80 -3.39 6.57
C CYS A 157 -5.73 -2.61 5.81
N ALA A 158 -4.87 -1.92 6.56
CA ALA A 158 -3.62 -1.38 6.03
C ALA A 158 -2.52 -1.51 7.07
N LEU A 159 -1.34 -1.93 6.61
CA LEU A 159 -0.11 -1.97 7.40
C LEU A 159 0.98 -1.23 6.64
N ASN A 160 1.67 -0.28 7.29
CA ASN A 160 2.84 0.37 6.69
C ASN A 160 4.14 -0.30 7.13
N PHE A 161 5.11 -0.37 6.22
CA PHE A 161 6.45 -0.86 6.53
C PHE A 161 7.51 -0.07 5.75
N ARG A 162 8.76 -0.23 6.17
CA ARG A 162 9.93 0.51 5.69
C ARG A 162 10.07 0.40 4.19
N TRP A 163 10.18 1.56 3.54
CA TRP A 163 10.66 1.65 2.17
C TRP A 163 12.17 1.87 2.15
N HIS A 164 12.86 1.20 1.24
CA HIS A 164 14.27 1.40 0.92
C HIS A 164 14.50 0.83 -0.48
N GLU A 165 15.48 1.34 -1.25
CA GLU A 165 15.74 0.89 -2.63
C GLU A 165 15.96 -0.63 -2.71
N ARG A 166 16.68 -1.20 -1.75
CA ARG A 166 16.88 -2.66 -1.66
C ARG A 166 15.57 -3.40 -1.36
N ILE A 167 14.74 -2.87 -0.46
CA ILE A 167 13.45 -3.47 -0.11
C ILE A 167 12.50 -3.38 -1.30
N LEU A 168 12.53 -2.29 -2.08
CA LEU A 168 11.74 -2.12 -3.28
C LEU A 168 12.02 -3.21 -4.31
N ARG A 169 13.29 -3.42 -4.68
CA ARG A 169 13.66 -4.49 -5.61
C ARG A 169 13.18 -5.87 -5.13
N PHE A 170 13.27 -6.12 -3.82
CA PHE A 170 12.75 -7.35 -3.24
C PHE A 170 11.22 -7.44 -3.36
N VAL A 171 10.49 -6.39 -2.98
CA VAL A 171 9.02 -6.36 -2.99
C VAL A 171 8.49 -6.48 -4.43
N GLU A 172 9.16 -5.89 -5.40
CA GLU A 172 8.89 -6.06 -6.84
C GLU A 172 8.96 -7.54 -7.23
N ALA A 173 10.10 -8.20 -6.97
CA ALA A 173 10.27 -9.62 -7.27
C ALA A 173 9.30 -10.52 -6.47
N TRP A 174 9.05 -10.19 -5.21
CA TRP A 174 8.11 -10.90 -4.34
C TRP A 174 6.67 -10.84 -4.86
N ALA A 175 6.26 -9.67 -5.36
CA ALA A 175 4.93 -9.42 -5.92
C ALA A 175 4.79 -10.11 -7.28
N GLU A 176 5.77 -9.95 -8.17
CA GLU A 176 5.80 -10.60 -9.49
C GLU A 176 5.70 -12.13 -9.37
N GLY A 177 6.51 -12.73 -8.50
CA GLY A 177 6.49 -14.18 -8.25
C GLY A 177 5.18 -14.72 -7.66
N ARG A 178 4.24 -13.84 -7.30
CA ARG A 178 2.90 -14.16 -6.79
C ARG A 178 1.77 -13.66 -7.70
N GLY A 179 2.09 -13.06 -8.84
CA GLY A 179 1.11 -12.40 -9.70
C GLY A 179 0.37 -11.26 -9.00
N LEU A 180 1.02 -10.57 -8.07
CA LEU A 180 0.47 -9.42 -7.38
C LEU A 180 0.97 -8.13 -8.04
N GLU A 181 0.07 -7.18 -8.20
CA GLU A 181 0.40 -5.85 -8.71
C GLU A 181 1.03 -5.00 -7.60
N LEU A 182 2.19 -4.38 -7.88
CA LEU A 182 2.80 -3.37 -7.01
C LEU A 182 2.43 -1.99 -7.53
N GLY A 183 1.69 -1.23 -6.73
CA GLY A 183 1.37 0.15 -7.03
C GLY A 183 2.48 1.12 -6.65
N THR A 184 2.60 2.22 -7.40
CA THR A 184 3.49 3.33 -7.06
C THR A 184 2.69 4.63 -7.13
N LEU A 185 2.87 5.48 -6.12
CA LEU A 185 2.33 6.82 -6.11
C LEU A 185 3.47 7.84 -6.10
N ASP A 186 3.67 8.54 -7.22
CA ASP A 186 4.65 9.61 -7.30
C ASP A 186 4.12 10.88 -6.63
N ARG A 187 4.83 11.34 -5.61
CA ARG A 187 4.49 12.58 -4.88
C ARG A 187 4.83 13.83 -5.67
N ALA A 188 5.71 13.76 -6.68
CA ALA A 188 6.00 14.88 -7.56
C ALA A 188 4.79 15.29 -8.41
N GLU A 189 3.82 14.39 -8.59
CA GLU A 189 2.57 14.68 -9.28
C GLU A 189 1.50 15.31 -8.36
N GLU A 190 1.73 15.37 -7.04
CA GLU A 190 0.76 15.92 -6.08
C GLU A 190 0.55 17.42 -6.38
N PRO A 191 -0.69 17.86 -6.72
CA PRO A 191 -0.97 19.26 -7.01
C PRO A 191 -0.58 20.12 -5.81
N VAL A 192 0.15 21.22 -6.07
CA VAL A 192 0.65 22.11 -5.01
C VAL A 192 -0.49 22.65 -4.13
N SER A 193 -1.67 22.88 -4.70
CA SER A 193 -2.87 23.31 -3.96
C SER A 193 -3.38 22.28 -2.94
N LEU A 194 -3.00 21.01 -3.05
CA LEU A 194 -3.34 19.96 -2.10
C LEU A 194 -2.21 19.69 -1.08
N ILE A 195 -1.06 20.35 -1.24
CA ILE A 195 0.09 20.23 -0.35
C ILE A 195 -0.08 21.20 0.82
N GLY A 196 -0.16 20.67 2.04
CA GLY A 196 -0.19 21.48 3.27
C GLY A 196 -1.59 21.87 3.75
N GLU A 197 -2.59 21.91 2.87
CA GLU A 197 -3.98 22.14 3.26
C GLU A 197 -4.66 20.85 3.75
N ASP A 198 -5.04 20.84 5.02
CA ASP A 198 -6.12 20.04 5.63
C ASP A 198 -6.33 18.61 5.14
N ARG A 199 -5.25 17.86 4.94
CA ARG A 199 -5.32 16.41 4.65
C ARG A 199 -6.12 16.11 3.36
N ALA A 200 -6.29 17.10 2.47
CA ALA A 200 -7.15 17.05 1.29
C ALA A 200 -6.57 16.19 0.14
N SER A 201 -5.30 15.79 0.23
CA SER A 201 -4.67 15.00 -0.82
C SER A 201 -4.98 13.51 -0.79
N MET A 202 -5.55 12.96 0.30
CA MET A 202 -5.81 11.52 0.40
C MET A 202 -6.71 10.98 -0.73
N PRO A 203 -7.87 11.60 -1.07
CA PRO A 203 -8.70 11.16 -2.18
C PRO A 203 -7.95 11.16 -3.50
N TRP A 204 -7.28 12.28 -3.83
CA TRP A 204 -6.48 12.39 -5.06
C TRP A 204 -5.41 11.31 -5.14
N LYS A 205 -4.70 11.02 -4.04
CA LYS A 205 -3.65 9.99 -3.99
C LYS A 205 -4.19 8.61 -4.30
N VAL A 206 -5.33 8.27 -3.70
CA VAL A 206 -5.97 6.96 -3.93
C VAL A 206 -6.51 6.88 -5.35
N ASP A 207 -7.16 7.93 -5.86
CA ASP A 207 -7.65 7.99 -7.23
C ASP A 207 -6.53 7.77 -8.24
N ARG A 208 -5.38 8.44 -8.07
CA ARG A 208 -4.22 8.30 -8.96
C ARG A 208 -3.61 6.91 -8.88
N LEU A 209 -3.45 6.36 -7.68
CA LEU A 209 -2.98 4.99 -7.49
C LEU A 209 -3.88 3.97 -8.21
N VAL A 210 -5.19 4.08 -8.01
CA VAL A 210 -6.17 3.15 -8.59
C VAL A 210 -6.22 3.30 -10.11
N ALA A 211 -6.15 4.53 -10.63
CA ALA A 211 -6.09 4.78 -12.07
C ALA A 211 -4.83 4.18 -12.71
N ALA A 212 -3.67 4.34 -12.07
CA ALA A 212 -2.40 3.76 -12.53
C ALA A 212 -2.41 2.22 -12.51
N CYS A 213 -3.18 1.61 -11.62
CA CYS A 213 -3.34 0.16 -11.48
C CYS A 213 -4.60 -0.40 -12.19
N GLY A 214 -4.99 0.21 -13.32
CA GLY A 214 -6.08 -0.30 -14.16
C GLY A 214 -7.45 -0.33 -13.48
N GLY A 215 -7.73 0.62 -12.59
CA GLY A 215 -8.99 0.74 -11.88
C GLY A 215 -9.14 -0.21 -10.69
N ARG A 216 -8.04 -0.79 -10.20
CA ARG A 216 -8.03 -1.69 -9.02
C ARG A 216 -7.09 -1.17 -7.94
N VAL A 217 -7.43 -1.48 -6.69
CA VAL A 217 -6.53 -1.25 -5.57
C VAL A 217 -5.45 -2.33 -5.56
N PRO A 218 -4.15 -1.99 -5.73
CA PRO A 218 -3.08 -2.97 -5.63
C PRO A 218 -2.93 -3.44 -4.18
N PRO A 219 -2.64 -4.72 -3.93
CA PRO A 219 -2.50 -5.28 -2.58
C PRO A 219 -1.28 -4.72 -1.83
N VAL A 220 -0.29 -4.23 -2.55
CA VAL A 220 0.88 -3.54 -2.01
C VAL A 220 1.19 -2.34 -2.88
N PHE A 221 1.52 -1.22 -2.27
CA PHE A 221 1.97 -0.02 -2.97
C PHE A 221 2.91 0.80 -2.10
N TYR A 222 3.57 1.80 -2.66
CA TYR A 222 4.32 2.78 -1.88
C TYR A 222 4.13 4.19 -2.41
N GLU A 223 4.38 5.15 -1.53
CA GLU A 223 4.52 6.55 -1.95
C GLU A 223 5.99 6.87 -2.14
N GLY A 224 6.31 7.47 -3.30
CA GLY A 224 7.65 7.89 -3.65
C GLY A 224 8.23 8.93 -2.70
N ARG A 225 9.54 9.21 -2.87
CA ARG A 225 10.27 10.21 -2.08
C ARG A 225 9.60 11.58 -2.21
N GLY A 226 9.49 12.30 -1.11
CA GLY A 226 8.99 13.68 -1.07
C GLY A 226 9.71 14.48 0.02
N TRP A 227 9.76 15.80 -0.11
CA TRP A 227 10.50 16.64 0.83
C TRP A 227 10.00 16.46 2.26
N GLY A 228 10.90 16.09 3.18
CA GLY A 228 10.60 15.91 4.61
C GLY A 228 9.64 14.75 4.94
N LYS A 229 9.34 13.86 3.99
CA LYS A 229 8.41 12.74 4.23
C LYS A 229 9.08 11.40 3.91
N GLU A 230 9.14 10.54 4.92
CA GLU A 230 9.61 9.16 4.75
C GLU A 230 8.72 8.42 3.73
N PRO A 231 9.30 7.79 2.68
CA PRO A 231 8.57 6.87 1.82
C PRO A 231 8.22 5.60 2.61
N LEU A 232 7.05 5.02 2.34
CA LEU A 232 6.56 3.84 3.04
C LEU A 232 5.87 2.92 2.05
N PHE A 233 6.08 1.62 2.23
CA PHE A 233 5.17 0.64 1.65
C PHE A 233 3.90 0.58 2.49
N LEU A 234 2.78 0.33 1.82
CA LEU A 234 1.49 0.00 2.41
C LEU A 234 1.05 -1.35 1.85
N LEU A 235 0.81 -2.29 2.75
CA LEU A 235 0.19 -3.57 2.47
C LEU A 235 -1.28 -3.51 2.88
N VAL A 236 -2.18 -3.83 1.97
CA VAL A 236 -3.62 -3.69 2.18
C VAL A 236 -4.36 -5.00 1.90
N GLY A 237 -5.53 -5.16 2.51
CA GLY A 237 -6.31 -6.38 2.36
C GLY A 237 -7.64 -6.35 3.10
N ALA A 238 -8.41 -7.43 2.96
CA ALA A 238 -9.73 -7.56 3.57
C ALA A 238 -9.70 -8.09 5.01
N ASP A 239 -8.61 -8.77 5.38
CA ASP A 239 -8.49 -9.51 6.63
C ASP A 239 -7.12 -9.26 7.25
N PRO A 240 -7.05 -8.91 8.55
CA PRO A 240 -5.78 -8.55 9.18
C PRO A 240 -4.85 -9.76 9.28
N LEU A 241 -5.35 -11.00 9.44
CA LEU A 241 -4.49 -12.18 9.49
C LEU A 241 -3.77 -12.40 8.16
N THR A 242 -4.47 -12.27 7.04
CA THR A 242 -3.88 -12.36 5.70
C THR A 242 -2.83 -11.28 5.45
N VAL A 243 -3.06 -10.05 5.92
CA VAL A 243 -2.09 -8.95 5.82
C VAL A 243 -0.86 -9.22 6.69
N ALA A 244 -1.05 -9.70 7.92
CA ALA A 244 0.05 -10.10 8.79
C ALA A 244 0.90 -11.23 8.18
N ASP A 245 0.26 -12.26 7.62
CA ASP A 245 0.98 -13.39 7.01
C ASP A 245 1.85 -12.95 5.85
N ARG A 246 1.34 -12.03 5.01
CA ARG A 246 2.13 -11.42 3.93
C ARG A 246 3.26 -10.57 4.47
N ALA A 247 3.02 -9.77 5.52
CA ALA A 247 4.07 -8.96 6.15
C ALA A 247 5.20 -9.83 6.74
N VAL A 248 4.84 -10.94 7.39
CA VAL A 248 5.79 -11.93 7.93
C VAL A 248 6.54 -12.65 6.81
N ASP A 249 5.86 -13.04 5.73
CA ASP A 249 6.49 -13.68 4.57
C ASP A 249 7.47 -12.74 3.85
N ILE A 250 7.11 -11.46 3.68
CA ILE A 250 8.00 -10.40 3.18
C ILE A 250 9.24 -10.31 4.09
N ALA A 251 9.07 -10.19 5.41
CA ALA A 251 10.17 -10.07 6.34
C ALA A 251 11.15 -11.26 6.30
N ARG A 252 10.62 -12.48 6.38
CA ARG A 252 11.43 -13.70 6.39
C ARG A 252 12.19 -13.91 5.08
N ARG A 253 11.52 -13.69 3.94
CA ARG A 253 12.16 -13.85 2.62
C ARG A 253 13.14 -12.73 2.33
N TYR A 254 12.85 -11.50 2.74
CA TYR A 254 13.79 -10.39 2.59
C TYR A 254 15.07 -10.63 3.38
N HIS A 255 14.96 -11.21 4.59
CA HIS A 255 16.11 -11.51 5.44
C HIS A 255 17.13 -12.44 4.78
N THR A 256 16.67 -13.39 3.97
CA THR A 256 17.52 -14.33 3.22
C THR A 256 17.75 -13.91 1.77
N TRP A 257 17.24 -12.75 1.35
CA TRP A 257 17.31 -12.30 -0.04
C TRP A 257 18.66 -11.63 -0.36
N SER A 258 19.31 -12.14 -1.40
CA SER A 258 20.66 -11.75 -1.81
C SER A 258 20.72 -10.76 -2.98
N GLY A 259 19.59 -10.25 -3.48
CA GLY A 259 19.52 -9.31 -4.62
C GLY A 259 19.75 -7.82 -4.31
#